data_AF-A0A846ECF3-F1
#
_entry.id   AF-A0A846ECF3-F1
#
_cell.length_a   1.000
_cell.length_b   1.000
_cell.length_c   1.000
_cell.angle_alpha   90.00
_cell.angle_beta   90.00
_cell.angle_gamma   90.00
#
_symmetry.space_group_name_H-M   'P 1'
#
loop_
_entity.id
_entity.type
_entity.pdbx_description
1 polymer ?
#
loop_
_entity_poly.entity_id
_entity_poly.type
_entity_poly.pdbx_seq_one_letter_code
_entity_poly.pdbx_strand_id
1 'polypeptide(L)'
;MSEVYPEPEKFDPERWITQEPTNFEYNPFSAGSRTCIGAAFAMMEIKLVLAILLQRYRLQLIPRLKVDGVGLIVMAPKQGMPVVVYPQDRNFAQGVGGVRGNVREMVELPK
;
A
#
# COMPACT_ATOMS: atom_id res chain seq x y z
N MET A 1 -5.02 7.16 -16.66
CA MET A 1 -4.65 6.21 -15.59
C MET A 1 -4.87 4.78 -16.03
N SER A 2 -6.05 4.39 -16.52
CA SER A 2 -6.30 3.05 -17.08
C SER A 2 -5.42 2.69 -18.29
N GLU A 3 -5.02 3.69 -19.09
CA GLU A 3 -4.09 3.50 -20.22
C GLU A 3 -2.67 3.07 -19.80
N VAL A 4 -2.25 3.44 -18.58
CA VAL A 4 -0.91 3.10 -18.04
C VAL A 4 -1.01 1.94 -17.05
N TYR A 5 -2.06 1.89 -16.23
CA TYR A 5 -2.30 0.87 -15.23
C TYR A 5 -3.67 0.23 -15.45
N PRO A 6 -3.74 -1.01 -15.97
CA PRO A 6 -4.97 -1.79 -15.98
C PRO A 6 -5.51 -1.97 -14.56
N GLU A 7 -6.82 -1.80 -14.37
CA GLU A 7 -7.49 -1.82 -13.06
C GLU A 7 -6.74 -0.97 -11.99
N PRO A 8 -6.65 0.37 -12.18
CA PRO A 8 -5.79 1.22 -11.35
C PRO A 8 -6.22 1.32 -9.88
N GLU A 9 -7.47 0.97 -9.59
CA GLU A 9 -8.02 0.96 -8.23
C GLU A 9 -7.78 -0.37 -7.51
N LYS A 10 -7.36 -1.42 -8.21
CA LYS A 10 -7.11 -2.73 -7.59
C LYS A 10 -5.73 -2.74 -6.96
N PHE A 11 -5.64 -3.08 -5.68
CA PHE A 11 -4.35 -3.38 -5.05
C PHE A 11 -3.82 -4.71 -5.62
N ASP A 12 -2.88 -4.60 -6.55
CA ASP A 12 -2.31 -5.73 -7.28
C ASP A 12 -0.78 -5.59 -7.30
N PRO A 13 -0.06 -6.22 -6.36
CA PRO A 13 1.41 -6.20 -6.33
C PRO A 13 2.05 -6.97 -7.48
N GLU A 14 1.35 -7.95 -8.08
CA GLU A 14 1.91 -8.79 -9.14
C GLU A 14 2.08 -8.02 -10.46
N ARG A 15 1.38 -6.91 -10.64
CA ARG A 15 1.54 -6.04 -11.83
C ARG A 15 2.99 -5.62 -12.07
N TRP A 16 3.77 -5.45 -11.00
CA TRP A 16 5.17 -5.01 -11.05
C TRP A 16 6.14 -6.11 -11.50
N ILE A 17 5.67 -7.35 -11.66
CA ILE A 17 6.47 -8.45 -12.23
C ILE A 17 6.58 -8.29 -13.75
N THR A 18 5.59 -7.68 -14.39
CA THR A 18 5.48 -7.58 -15.85
C THR A 18 5.50 -6.15 -16.38
N GLN A 19 5.19 -5.16 -15.52
CA GLN A 19 5.15 -3.75 -15.89
C GLN A 19 6.40 -3.03 -15.39
N GLU A 20 7.02 -2.27 -16.29
CA GLU A 20 8.15 -1.38 -15.98
C GLU A 20 7.79 0.05 -16.40
N PRO A 21 6.95 0.76 -15.62
CA PRO A 21 6.61 2.13 -15.95
C PRO A 21 7.84 3.03 -15.81
N THR A 22 7.87 4.07 -16.63
CA THR A 22 8.87 5.12 -16.52
C THR A 22 8.74 5.86 -15.18
N ASN A 23 9.81 6.55 -14.78
CA ASN A 23 9.82 7.37 -13.57
C ASN A 23 8.76 8.50 -13.57
N PHE A 24 8.16 8.82 -14.72
CA PHE A 24 7.08 9.81 -14.83
C PHE A 24 5.69 9.19 -14.79
N GLU A 25 5.58 7.89 -15.05
CA GLU A 25 4.35 7.10 -14.93
C GLU A 25 4.17 6.55 -13.50
N TYR A 26 5.27 6.24 -12.81
CA TYR A 26 5.28 5.88 -11.39
C TYR A 26 6.29 6.71 -10.60
N ASN A 27 5.81 7.74 -9.90
CA ASN A 27 6.65 8.73 -9.23
C ASN A 27 6.34 8.91 -7.73
N PRO A 28 6.33 7.83 -6.91
CA PRO A 28 6.03 7.93 -5.47
C PRO A 28 7.03 8.80 -4.69
N PHE A 29 8.22 9.02 -5.25
CA PHE A 29 9.29 9.84 -4.69
C PHE A 29 9.62 11.05 -5.57
N SER A 30 8.67 11.52 -6.39
CA SER A 30 8.88 12.50 -7.47
C SER A 30 9.81 11.94 -8.59
N ALA A 31 10.14 12.77 -9.57
CA ALA A 31 10.98 12.42 -10.71
C ALA A 31 11.92 13.57 -11.11
N GLY A 32 13.03 13.26 -11.78
CA GLY A 32 13.99 14.25 -12.29
C GLY A 32 14.95 14.81 -11.24
N SER A 33 15.48 16.01 -11.48
CA SER A 33 16.54 16.63 -10.66
C SER A 33 16.13 17.01 -9.24
N ARG A 34 14.82 17.01 -8.96
CA ARG A 34 14.23 17.27 -7.63
C ARG A 34 13.54 16.03 -7.06
N THR A 35 13.99 14.84 -7.48
CA THR A 35 13.57 13.58 -6.84
C THR A 35 13.90 13.60 -5.34
N CYS A 36 13.12 12.86 -4.55
CA CYS A 36 13.33 12.77 -3.11
C CYS A 36 14.72 12.20 -2.81
N ILE A 37 15.55 12.96 -2.10
CA ILE A 37 16.89 12.52 -1.67
C ILE A 37 16.84 11.27 -0.78
N GLY A 38 15.71 11.06 -0.08
CA GLY A 38 15.47 9.92 0.79
C GLY A 38 14.89 8.68 0.09
N ALA A 39 14.68 8.69 -1.23
CA ALA A 39 13.97 7.60 -1.93
C ALA A 39 14.60 6.21 -1.68
N ALA A 40 15.93 6.10 -1.80
CA ALA A 40 16.64 4.84 -1.58
C ALA A 40 16.54 4.37 -0.12
N PHE A 41 16.65 5.30 0.83
CA PHE A 41 16.51 5.01 2.26
C PHE A 41 15.10 4.53 2.60
N ALA A 42 14.08 5.25 2.15
CA ALA A 42 12.68 4.88 2.37
C ALA A 42 12.36 3.50 1.79
N MET A 43 12.85 3.18 0.58
CA MET A 43 12.64 1.85 0.00
C MET A 43 13.33 0.72 0.77
N MET A 44 14.52 0.98 1.34
CA MET A 44 15.18 0.03 2.22
C MET A 44 14.36 -0.20 3.49
N GLU A 45 13.94 0.89 4.15
CA GLU A 45 13.17 0.85 5.38
C GLU A 45 11.83 0.12 5.20
N ILE A 46 11.06 0.47 4.16
CA ILE A 46 9.77 -0.14 3.85
C ILE A 46 9.92 -1.66 3.67
N LYS A 47 10.93 -2.10 2.90
CA LYS A 47 11.18 -3.53 2.67
C LYS A 47 11.55 -4.25 3.96
N LEU A 48 12.40 -3.66 4.80
CA LEU A 48 12.82 -4.26 6.07
C LEU A 48 11.66 -4.37 7.05
N VAL A 49 10.91 -3.29 7.27
CA VAL A 49 9.76 -3.27 8.17
C VAL A 49 8.70 -4.26 7.70
N LEU A 50 8.37 -4.27 6.40
CA LEU A 50 7.40 -5.20 5.85
C LEU A 50 7.84 -6.65 6.01
N ALA A 51 9.11 -6.98 5.73
CA ALA A 51 9.64 -8.33 5.91
C ALA A 51 9.57 -8.78 7.38
N ILE A 52 9.93 -7.91 8.33
CA ILE A 52 9.85 -8.22 9.77
C ILE A 52 8.41 -8.46 10.19
N LEU A 53 7.48 -7.59 9.78
CA LEU A 53 6.07 -7.73 10.11
C LEU A 53 5.50 -9.06 9.58
N LEU A 54 5.74 -9.37 8.30
CA LEU A 54 5.25 -10.60 7.67
C LEU A 54 5.89 -11.87 8.22
N GLN A 55 7.12 -11.81 8.76
CA GLN A 55 7.75 -12.98 9.39
C GLN A 55 7.21 -13.26 10.80
N ARG A 56 6.75 -12.23 11.52
CA ARG A 56 6.44 -12.33 12.96
C ARG A 56 4.97 -12.25 13.29
N TYR A 57 4.17 -11.57 12.47
CA TYR A 57 2.77 -11.28 12.77
C TYR A 57 1.84 -11.57 11.60
N ARG A 58 0.66 -12.10 11.91
CA ARG A 58 -0.50 -12.06 11.01
C ARG A 58 -1.40 -10.89 11.43
N LEU A 59 -1.61 -9.96 10.51
CA LEU A 59 -2.42 -8.77 10.72
C LEU A 59 -3.82 -8.97 10.13
N GLN A 60 -4.86 -8.67 10.90
CA GLN A 60 -6.24 -8.76 10.45
C GLN A 60 -6.92 -7.39 10.57
N LEU A 61 -7.63 -7.01 9.51
CA LEU A 61 -8.47 -5.81 9.52
C LEU A 61 -9.61 -5.97 10.51
N ILE A 62 -9.93 -4.91 11.24
CA ILE A 62 -11.13 -4.86 12.06
C ILE A 62 -12.34 -4.85 11.11
N PRO A 63 -13.30 -5.78 11.24
CA PRO A 63 -14.48 -5.80 10.39
C PRO A 63 -15.22 -4.47 10.42
N ARG A 64 -15.61 -3.97 9.25
CA ARG A 64 -16.34 -2.68 9.07
C ARG A 64 -15.55 -1.44 9.51
N LEU A 65 -14.24 -1.53 9.70
CA LEU A 65 -13.40 -0.35 9.90
C LEU A 65 -13.51 0.55 8.67
N LYS A 66 -13.93 1.79 8.88
CA LYS A 66 -13.93 2.80 7.82
C LYS A 66 -12.58 3.52 7.80
N VAL A 67 -11.86 3.39 6.69
CA VAL A 67 -10.55 4.03 6.50
C VAL A 67 -10.74 5.31 5.68
N ASP A 68 -10.90 6.44 6.38
CA ASP A 68 -10.98 7.76 5.77
C ASP A 68 -9.59 8.43 5.76
N GLY A 69 -9.27 9.19 4.72
CA GLY A 69 -8.03 9.96 4.62
C GLY A 69 -8.15 11.39 5.14
N VAL A 70 -7.04 11.95 5.65
CA VAL A 70 -6.83 13.38 5.87
C VAL A 70 -5.54 13.79 5.16
N GLY A 71 -5.57 14.91 4.44
CA GLY A 71 -4.41 15.43 3.72
C GLY A 71 -4.22 16.91 4.04
N LEU A 72 -3.21 17.23 4.84
CA LEU A 72 -2.77 18.61 5.07
C LEU A 72 -1.40 18.87 4.43
N ILE A 73 -0.45 17.96 4.65
CA ILE A 73 0.90 17.97 4.06
C ILE A 73 1.24 16.56 3.56
N VAL A 74 0.92 15.54 4.36
CA VAL A 74 0.99 14.12 3.99
C VAL A 74 -0.42 13.55 4.09
N MET A 75 -0.73 12.57 3.24
CA MET A 75 -1.98 11.81 3.33
C MET A 75 -1.84 10.74 4.42
N ALA A 76 -2.78 10.72 5.38
CA ALA A 76 -2.79 9.75 6.46
C ALA A 76 -4.23 9.31 6.78
N PRO A 77 -4.44 8.14 7.40
CA PRO A 77 -5.76 7.75 7.89
C PRO A 77 -6.24 8.69 9.01
N LYS A 78 -7.44 9.24 8.87
CA LYS A 78 -8.04 10.20 9.82
C LYS A 78 -8.16 9.65 11.25
N GLN A 79 -8.43 8.35 11.38
CA GLN A 79 -8.67 7.67 12.66
C GLN A 79 -7.56 6.67 12.98
N GLY A 80 -6.41 6.78 12.32
CA GLY A 80 -5.39 5.74 12.33
C GLY A 80 -5.84 4.47 11.59
N MET A 81 -5.11 3.37 11.81
CA MET A 81 -5.37 2.08 11.18
C MET A 81 -5.30 0.97 12.24
N PRO A 82 -6.30 0.85 13.13
CA PRO A 82 -6.29 -0.22 14.12
C PRO A 82 -6.44 -1.59 13.45
N VAL A 83 -5.62 -2.55 13.88
CA VAL A 83 -5.58 -3.91 13.37
C VAL A 83 -5.50 -4.90 14.53
N VAL A 84 -6.02 -6.10 14.33
CA VAL A 84 -5.82 -7.21 15.26
C VAL A 84 -4.51 -7.90 14.89
N VAL A 85 -3.65 -8.11 15.88
CA VAL A 85 -2.33 -8.72 15.70
C VAL A 85 -2.33 -10.12 16.28
N TYR A 86 -1.96 -11.10 15.47
CA TYR A 86 -1.76 -12.49 15.87
C TYR A 86 -0.30 -12.89 15.68
N PRO A 87 0.21 -13.89 16.42
CA PRO A 87 1.45 -14.57 16.05
C PRO A 87 1.37 -15.09 14.61
N GLN A 88 2.48 -15.06 13.87
CA GLN A 88 2.50 -15.55 12.50
C GLN A 88 2.26 -17.06 12.44
N ASP A 89 1.26 -17.47 11.65
CA ASP A 89 0.90 -18.87 11.39
C ASP A 89 1.39 -19.37 10.01
N ARG A 90 2.03 -18.47 9.24
CA ARG A 90 2.56 -18.70 7.87
C ARG A 90 1.47 -19.05 6.85
N ASN A 91 0.20 -18.79 7.17
CA ASN A 91 -0.90 -18.94 6.23
C ASN A 91 -1.15 -17.62 5.49
N PHE A 92 -0.42 -17.43 4.39
CA PHE A 92 -0.55 -16.23 3.55
C PHE A 92 -1.74 -16.26 2.59
N ALA A 93 -2.49 -17.37 2.54
CA ALA A 93 -3.67 -17.49 1.69
C ALA A 93 -4.90 -16.75 2.25
N GLN A 94 -4.90 -16.41 3.54
CA GLN A 94 -5.97 -15.63 4.21
C GLN A 94 -5.84 -14.11 4.00
N GLY A 95 -5.38 -13.67 2.83
CA GLY A 95 -5.36 -12.26 2.47
C GLY A 95 -6.77 -11.67 2.39
N VAL A 96 -6.91 -10.38 2.68
CA VAL A 96 -8.13 -9.59 2.48
C VAL A 96 -8.38 -9.29 0.99
N GLY A 97 -8.33 -10.31 0.14
CA GLY A 97 -8.47 -10.16 -1.32
C GLY A 97 -9.66 -9.27 -1.70
N GLY A 98 -9.47 -8.41 -2.70
CA GLY A 98 -10.53 -7.49 -3.16
C GLY A 98 -10.43 -6.07 -2.61
N VAL A 99 -9.31 -5.67 -2.02
CA VAL A 99 -9.05 -4.26 -1.69
C VAL A 99 -9.05 -3.44 -2.99
N ARG A 100 -9.98 -2.49 -3.10
CA ARG A 100 -10.10 -1.57 -4.23
C ARG A 100 -10.14 -0.12 -3.76
N GLY A 101 -9.87 0.81 -4.65
CA GLY A 101 -10.00 2.24 -4.41
C GLY A 101 -8.72 3.01 -4.70
N ASN A 102 -8.71 4.30 -4.35
CA ASN A 102 -7.58 5.16 -4.61
C ASN A 102 -7.38 6.16 -3.47
N VAL A 103 -6.24 6.84 -3.47
CA VAL A 103 -5.86 7.75 -2.38
C VAL A 103 -6.76 9.00 -2.27
N ARG A 104 -7.56 9.29 -3.29
CA ARG A 104 -8.50 10.42 -3.35
C ARG A 104 -9.93 10.02 -2.99
N GLU A 105 -10.34 8.81 -3.31
CA GLU A 105 -11.73 8.33 -3.26
C GLU A 105 -11.94 7.20 -2.23
N MET A 106 -10.93 6.95 -1.38
CA MET A 106 -10.92 5.99 -0.28
C MET A 106 -10.82 4.53 -0.73
N VAL A 107 -10.52 3.64 0.22
CA VAL A 107 -10.28 2.22 -0.02
C VAL A 107 -11.53 1.43 0.38
N GLU A 108 -12.09 0.70 -0.56
CA GLU A 108 -13.06 -0.35 -0.34
C GLU A 108 -12.35 -1.59 0.22
N LEU A 109 -12.68 -1.91 1.47
CA LEU A 109 -12.23 -3.14 2.11
C LEU A 109 -13.25 -4.26 1.83
N PRO A 110 -12.79 -5.52 1.66
CA PRO A 110 -13.69 -6.65 1.54
C PRO A 110 -14.58 -6.75 2.79
N LYS A 111 -15.84 -7.11 2.58
CA LYS A 111 -16.82 -7.28 3.66
C LYS A 111 -16.51 -8.48 4.56
#